data_AF-A0AAD8USD0-F1
#
_entry.id   AF-A0AAD8USD0-F1
#
_cell.length_a   1.000
_cell.length_b   1.000
_cell.length_c   1.000
_cell.angle_alpha   90.00
_cell.angle_beta   90.00
_cell.angle_gamma   90.00
#
_symmetry.space_group_name_H-M   'P 1'
#
loop_
_entity.id
_entity.type
_entity.pdbx_description
1 polymer ?
#
loop_
_entity_poly.entity_id
_entity_poly.type
_entity_poly.pdbx_seq_one_letter_code
_entity_poly.pdbx_strand_id
1 'polypeptide(L)'
;MKATAILALLYLTPLGVSAWMCSCYKKSIPDLHAAYHFCQPGSGHKYCVNKATNVQACIMGAPITTANCASSYGSDWVAECEHYTGGCPPGMTEQ
;
A
#
# COMPACT_ATOMS: atom_id res chain seq x y z
N MET A 1 -38.00 0.31 37.82
CA MET A 1 -36.63 0.90 37.88
C MET A 1 -35.69 -0.27 38.18
N LYS A 2 -34.72 -0.65 37.35
CA LYS A 2 -33.67 0.16 36.75
C LYS A 2 -33.27 -0.45 35.39
N ALA A 3 -33.25 0.41 34.38
CA ALA A 3 -32.60 0.14 33.11
C ALA A 3 -31.10 0.31 33.29
N THR A 4 -30.32 -0.63 32.80
CA THR A 4 -28.93 -0.39 32.39
C THR A 4 -28.64 -1.29 31.19
N ALA A 5 -29.15 -0.87 30.04
CA ALA A 5 -28.64 -1.32 28.76
C ALA A 5 -27.28 -0.62 28.56
N ILE A 6 -26.19 -1.34 28.81
CA ILE A 6 -24.85 -0.89 28.45
C ILE A 6 -24.70 -1.20 26.96
N LEU A 7 -25.02 -0.23 26.11
CA LEU A 7 -24.64 -0.26 24.70
C LEU A 7 -23.10 -0.19 24.63
N ALA A 8 -22.46 -1.36 24.55
CA ALA A 8 -21.09 -1.46 24.08
C ALA A 8 -21.09 -1.28 22.56
N LEU A 9 -21.21 -0.03 22.11
CA LEU A 9 -20.84 0.36 20.76
C LEU A 9 -19.31 0.25 20.67
N LEU A 10 -18.83 -0.95 20.35
CA LEU A 10 -17.51 -1.17 19.78
C LEU A 10 -17.49 -0.50 18.42
N TYR A 11 -17.31 0.82 18.43
CA TYR A 11 -16.77 1.54 17.29
C TYR A 11 -15.33 1.05 17.10
N LEU A 12 -15.19 -0.10 16.42
CA LEU A 12 -14.05 -0.36 15.56
C LEU A 12 -14.15 0.62 14.38
N THR A 13 -14.06 1.92 14.66
CA THR A 13 -13.54 2.83 13.65
C THR A 13 -12.18 2.25 13.29
N PRO A 14 -11.94 1.83 12.04
CA PRO A 14 -10.57 1.48 11.66
C PRO A 14 -9.78 2.73 12.00
N LEU A 15 -8.88 2.62 12.98
CA LEU A 15 -7.88 3.65 13.26
C LEU A 15 -7.36 4.03 11.88
N GLY A 16 -7.60 5.28 11.49
CA GLY A 16 -7.18 5.81 10.20
C GLY A 16 -5.65 5.78 10.19
N VAL A 17 -5.09 4.60 9.98
CA VAL A 17 -3.71 4.43 9.62
C VAL A 17 -3.58 5.22 8.34
N SER A 18 -2.77 6.27 8.37
CA SER A 18 -2.38 6.95 7.14
C SER A 18 -1.65 5.92 6.30
N ALA A 19 -2.41 5.27 5.44
CA ALA A 19 -1.88 4.30 4.51
C ALA A 19 -1.38 5.05 3.28
N TRP A 20 -0.34 4.48 2.70
CA TRP A 20 0.37 4.98 1.55
C TRP A 20 0.35 3.88 0.53
N MET A 21 -0.08 4.18 -0.68
CA MET A 21 0.11 3.28 -1.80
C MET A 21 1.42 3.68 -2.48
N CYS A 22 2.40 2.77 -2.40
CA CYS A 22 3.74 3.00 -2.87
C CYS A 22 4.13 2.02 -3.96
N SER A 23 4.87 2.53 -4.94
CA SER A 23 5.57 1.75 -5.95
C SER A 23 6.94 2.37 -6.23
N CYS A 24 7.78 1.64 -6.95
CA CYS A 24 8.98 2.17 -7.56
C CYS A 24 8.80 2.10 -9.07
N TYR A 25 8.91 3.22 -9.77
CA TYR A 25 8.96 3.22 -11.24
C TYR A 25 10.40 3.34 -11.72
N LYS A 26 10.69 2.78 -12.90
CA LYS A 26 12.00 2.86 -13.52
C LYS A 26 12.06 4.09 -14.46
N LYS A 27 13.01 5.01 -14.30
CA LYS A 27 13.04 6.24 -15.13
C LYS A 27 13.16 5.94 -16.63
N SER A 28 13.93 4.91 -16.99
CA SER A 28 14.09 4.47 -18.38
C SER A 28 12.84 3.80 -18.97
N ILE A 29 11.91 3.31 -18.14
CA ILE A 29 10.66 2.68 -18.55
C ILE A 29 9.58 3.09 -17.52
N PRO A 30 9.02 4.32 -17.61
CA PRO A 30 8.17 4.87 -16.57
C PRO A 30 6.94 4.01 -16.26
N ASP A 31 6.43 3.28 -17.25
CA ASP A 31 5.27 2.38 -17.09
C ASP A 31 5.57 1.10 -16.29
N LEU A 32 6.84 0.83 -15.96
CA LEU A 32 7.25 -0.31 -15.15
C LEU A 32 7.28 0.07 -13.67
N HIS A 33 6.25 -0.34 -12.94
CA HIS A 33 6.12 -0.12 -11.49
C HIS A 33 6.29 -1.44 -10.71
N ALA A 34 7.19 -1.45 -9.73
CA ALA A 34 7.48 -2.59 -8.86
C ALA A 34 7.32 -2.21 -7.39
N ALA A 35 6.71 -3.09 -6.59
CA ALA A 35 6.50 -2.83 -5.16
C ALA A 35 6.71 -4.05 -4.26
N TYR A 36 6.94 -5.23 -4.85
CA TYR A 36 7.05 -6.51 -4.14
C TYR A 36 8.06 -6.51 -2.96
N HIS A 37 9.23 -5.88 -3.11
CA HIS A 37 10.25 -5.84 -2.05
C HIS A 37 9.79 -5.11 -0.78
N PHE A 38 8.77 -4.26 -0.90
CA PHE A 38 8.21 -3.48 0.20
C PHE A 38 6.91 -4.10 0.74
N CYS A 39 6.34 -5.06 0.02
CA CYS A 39 5.08 -5.70 0.36
C CYS A 39 5.29 -7.11 0.93
N GLN A 40 5.95 -7.18 2.10
CA GLN A 40 6.22 -8.44 2.76
C GLN A 40 4.93 -9.07 3.33
N PRO A 41 4.70 -10.38 3.16
CA PRO A 41 3.57 -11.08 3.77
C PRO A 41 3.57 -10.94 5.31
N GLY A 42 2.40 -10.72 5.92
CA GLY A 42 2.24 -10.67 7.38
C GLY A 42 2.62 -9.33 8.04
N SER A 43 3.10 -8.35 7.28
CA SER A 43 3.44 -7.00 7.75
C SER A 43 2.22 -6.07 7.94
N GLY A 44 1.02 -6.54 7.61
CA GLY A 44 -0.17 -5.69 7.50
C GLY A 44 -0.19 -4.84 6.22
N HIS A 45 0.76 -5.03 5.31
CA HIS A 45 0.74 -4.42 3.99
C HIS A 45 -0.21 -5.18 3.05
N LYS A 46 -0.75 -4.50 2.04
CA LYS A 46 -1.53 -5.12 0.96
C LYS A 46 -0.80 -4.96 -0.36
N TYR A 47 -0.50 -6.09 -1.00
CA TYR A 47 0.16 -6.12 -2.29
C TYR A 47 -0.88 -6.09 -3.41
N CYS A 48 -0.82 -5.08 -4.26
CA CYS A 48 -1.79 -4.85 -5.33
C CYS A 48 -1.10 -5.00 -6.68
N VAL A 49 -1.67 -5.84 -7.56
CA VAL A 49 -1.07 -6.11 -8.87
C VAL A 49 -2.12 -5.97 -9.97
N ASN A 50 -1.81 -5.15 -10.97
CA ASN A 50 -2.50 -5.17 -12.25
C ASN A 50 -1.77 -6.14 -13.19
N LYS A 51 -2.34 -7.32 -13.44
CA LYS A 51 -1.72 -8.33 -14.31
C LYS A 51 -1.69 -7.93 -15.80
N ALA A 52 -2.57 -7.02 -16.23
CA ALA A 52 -2.62 -6.59 -17.62
C ALA A 52 -1.46 -5.63 -17.96
N THR A 53 -1.09 -4.76 -17.02
CA THR A 53 -0.02 -3.76 -17.21
C THR A 53 1.27 -4.09 -16.46
N ASN A 54 1.29 -5.15 -15.65
CA ASN A 54 2.37 -5.50 -14.71
C ASN A 54 2.73 -4.40 -13.70
N VAL A 55 1.82 -3.44 -13.48
CA VAL A 55 1.97 -2.41 -12.44
C VAL A 55 1.72 -3.04 -11.08
N GLN A 56 2.66 -2.82 -10.16
CA GLN A 56 2.60 -3.28 -8.78
C GLN A 56 2.58 -2.10 -7.83
N ALA A 57 1.76 -2.20 -6.78
CA ALA A 57 1.72 -1.23 -5.70
C ALA A 57 1.64 -1.95 -4.35
N CYS A 58 2.08 -1.27 -3.30
CA CYS A 58 2.01 -1.75 -1.94
C CYS A 58 1.31 -0.72 -1.07
N ILE A 59 0.21 -1.13 -0.44
CA ILE A 59 -0.46 -0.30 0.56
C ILE A 59 0.19 -0.59 1.93
N MET A 60 0.76 0.44 2.54
CA MET A 60 1.58 0.33 3.75
C MET A 60 1.44 1.54 4.66
N GLY A 61 1.85 1.43 5.92
CA GLY A 61 1.64 2.49 6.93
C GLY A 61 2.59 3.69 6.83
N ALA A 62 3.63 3.61 5.98
CA ALA A 62 4.61 4.68 5.80
C ALA A 62 5.07 4.72 4.34
N PRO A 63 5.42 5.90 3.80
CA PRO A 63 5.91 6.00 2.44
C PRO A 63 7.35 5.45 2.33
N ILE A 64 7.71 4.96 1.15
CA ILE A 64 9.09 4.66 0.80
C ILE A 64 9.75 5.86 0.11
N THR A 65 11.08 5.87 0.12
CA THR A 65 11.89 6.91 -0.53
C THR A 65 12.56 6.36 -1.79
N THR A 66 13.02 7.26 -2.66
CA THR A 66 13.85 6.90 -3.82
C THR A 66 15.10 6.12 -3.41
N ALA A 67 15.67 6.36 -2.23
CA ALA A 67 16.78 5.57 -1.72
C ALA A 67 16.39 4.12 -1.43
N ASN A 68 15.17 3.87 -0.94
CA ASN A 68 14.66 2.51 -0.76
C ASN A 68 14.52 1.81 -2.12
N CYS A 69 13.90 2.48 -3.11
CA CYS A 69 13.79 1.95 -4.47
C CYS A 69 15.15 1.66 -5.10
N ALA A 70 16.10 2.59 -4.95
CA ALA A 70 17.46 2.43 -5.45
C ALA A 70 18.16 1.22 -4.83
N SER A 71 17.96 0.99 -3.53
CA SER A 71 18.52 -0.16 -2.80
C SER A 71 17.88 -1.50 -3.18
N SER A 72 16.58 -1.52 -3.54
CA SER A 72 15.87 -2.78 -3.85
C SER A 72 15.91 -3.15 -5.32
N TYR A 73 15.89 -2.17 -6.23
CA TYR A 73 15.72 -2.39 -7.66
C TYR A 73 16.83 -1.78 -8.53
N GLY A 74 17.66 -0.88 -7.98
CA GLY A 74 18.78 -0.23 -8.66
C GLY A 74 18.62 1.29 -8.79
N SER A 75 19.72 2.01 -9.02
CA SER A 75 19.78 3.48 -8.96
C SER A 75 18.87 4.25 -9.93
N ASP A 76 18.33 3.59 -10.95
CA ASP A 76 17.40 4.18 -11.93
C ASP A 76 15.92 4.11 -11.48
N TRP A 77 15.64 3.57 -10.28
CA TRP A 77 14.30 3.44 -9.75
C TRP A 77 13.95 4.59 -8.79
N VAL A 78 12.73 5.09 -8.90
CA VAL A 78 12.22 6.25 -8.15
C VAL A 78 10.97 5.86 -7.40
N ALA A 79 10.86 6.33 -6.15
CA ALA A 79 9.66 6.10 -5.36
C ALA A 79 8.51 6.96 -5.86
N GLU A 80 7.36 6.34 -5.98
CA GLU A 80 6.07 6.99 -6.16
C GLU A 80 5.17 6.51 -5.04
N CYS A 81 4.78 7.44 -4.15
CA CYS A 81 3.91 7.17 -3.04
C CYS A 81 2.81 8.22 -3.00
N GLU A 82 1.58 7.76 -2.89
CA GLU A 82 0.42 8.61 -2.65
C GLU A 82 -0.27 8.22 -1.35
N HIS A 83 -0.83 9.21 -0.65
CA HIS A 83 -1.74 8.93 0.46
C HIS A 83 -2.92 8.14 -0.06
N TYR A 84 -3.20 7.00 0.57
CA TYR A 84 -4.21 6.08 0.08
C TYR A 84 -4.95 5.44 1.24
N THR A 85 -6.28 5.47 1.19
CA THR A 85 -7.14 4.81 2.18
C THR A 85 -8.10 3.89 1.45
N GLY A 86 -7.90 2.58 1.56
CA GLY A 86 -8.75 1.59 0.89
C GLY A 86 -8.06 0.25 0.66
N GLY A 87 -8.76 -0.64 -0.05
CA GLY A 87 -8.17 -1.86 -0.62
C GLY A 87 -7.52 -1.59 -1.97
N CYS A 88 -7.07 -2.63 -2.68
CA CYS A 88 -6.44 -2.43 -3.99
C CYS A 88 -7.32 -1.65 -4.98
N PRO A 89 -6.75 -0.74 -5.79
CA PRO A 89 -7.48 0.03 -6.78
C PRO A 89 -8.24 -0.85 -7.78
N PRO A 90 -9.30 -0.32 -8.44
CA PRO A 90 -9.98 -1.03 -9.51
C PRO A 90 -9.01 -1.50 -10.60
N GLY A 91 -9.14 -2.76 -11.02
CA GLY A 91 -8.23 -3.38 -12.00
C GLY A 91 -6.94 -3.96 -11.41
N MET A 92 -6.70 -3.78 -10.10
CA MET A 92 -5.66 -4.49 -9.34
C MET A 92 -6.27 -5.60 -8.49
N THR A 93 -5.54 -6.70 -8.37
CA THR A 93 -5.88 -7.80 -7.46
C THR A 93 -4.97 -7.75 -6.24
N GLU A 94 -5.56 -7.89 -5.05
CA GLU A 94 -4.82 -8.09 -3.80
C GLU A 94 -4.19 -9.50 -3.81
N GLN A 95 -2.90 -9.59 -3.51
CA GLN A 95 -2.13 -10.84 -3.46
C GLN A 95 -1.51 -11.06 -2.08
#